data_AF-A0A538P0Z3-F1
#
_entry.id   AF-A0A538P0Z3-F1
#
_cell.length_a   1.000
_cell.length_b   1.000
_cell.length_c   1.000
_cell.angle_alpha   90.00
_cell.angle_beta   90.00
_cell.angle_gamma   90.00
#
_symmetry.space_group_name_H-M   'P 1'
#
loop_
_entity.id
_entity.type
_entity.pdbx_description
1 polymer ?
#
loop_
_entity_poly.entity_id
_entity_poly.type
_entity_poly.pdbx_seq_one_letter_code
_entity_poly.pdbx_strand_id
1 'polypeptide(L)'
;MFDNASGGLQVGSTQTLNTVAVSNGVFTVGLDFGPNAFNGANRFLEISARLSGGGSFTLLTPRQQITSTPYAVRSTSAGNADTATNATNAATATNATQLGGIAASQYVQTNDSRLSDARSPTAGSANYIQNRTSQQSSTNFNIAGNGTAGGNLTGGNLITTGSVGIGTASFLRPPSLQIGADINAAFTVSPSDSTPNAGYVRFGDNTGWKLHFARSRETTVAGGGTLNTGTTGVLMTIQDNGNVGIGTPSPQARLDVRGDVKLGNSGQFFATSGEENLRIVRGRVDANGNILQGSGFQVSHFATGEYSIIFNTPFASAPSVTATIDGNGSHWDILIQTWETDRFRFEISTYEPGATGSFHSFGFHFIAVGPR
;
A
#
# COMPACT_ATOMS: atom_id res chain seq x y z
N MET A 1 10.03 -51.22 77.82
CA MET A 1 8.88 -51.46 76.90
C MET A 1 9.37 -52.33 75.74
N PHE A 2 8.53 -53.26 75.27
CA PHE A 2 8.90 -54.26 74.26
C PHE A 2 7.97 -54.24 73.04
N ASP A 3 8.43 -54.83 71.94
CA ASP A 3 7.69 -54.97 70.68
C ASP A 3 6.77 -56.20 70.63
N ASN A 4 6.90 -57.15 71.57
CA ASN A 4 6.13 -58.38 71.59
C ASN A 4 5.65 -58.79 73.02
N ALA A 5 4.60 -59.60 73.07
CA ALA A 5 3.93 -60.06 74.29
C ALA A 5 4.77 -61.03 75.13
N SER A 6 5.63 -61.82 74.47
CA SER A 6 6.61 -62.72 75.07
C SER A 6 7.85 -62.77 74.17
N GLY A 7 9.05 -62.72 74.75
CA GLY A 7 10.28 -62.48 73.98
C GLY A 7 10.28 -61.10 73.30
N GLY A 8 11.06 -60.93 72.24
CA GLY A 8 11.13 -59.66 71.47
C GLY A 8 12.18 -58.66 71.97
N LEU A 9 12.35 -57.59 71.20
CA LEU A 9 13.35 -56.55 71.48
C LEU A 9 12.78 -55.50 72.43
N GLN A 10 13.66 -55.00 73.30
CA GLN A 10 13.35 -53.83 74.11
C GLN A 10 13.39 -52.57 73.23
N VAL A 11 12.24 -51.90 73.10
CA VAL A 11 12.07 -50.69 72.28
C VAL A 11 12.28 -49.41 73.10
N GLY A 12 11.82 -49.42 74.36
CA GLY A 12 11.99 -48.31 75.30
C GLY A 12 12.88 -48.72 76.45
N SER A 13 13.74 -47.80 76.91
CA SER A 13 14.65 -48.01 78.04
C SER A 13 13.92 -48.50 79.30
N THR A 14 14.66 -49.20 80.16
CA THR A 14 14.13 -49.65 81.45
C THR A 14 13.97 -48.45 82.37
N GLN A 15 12.73 -48.16 82.79
CA GLN A 15 12.43 -47.12 83.77
C GLN A 15 12.39 -47.74 85.17
N THR A 16 13.36 -47.39 86.02
CA THR A 16 13.40 -47.86 87.42
C THR A 16 12.85 -46.77 88.33
N LEU A 17 11.69 -47.01 88.92
CA LEU A 17 11.04 -46.08 89.84
C LEU A 17 11.19 -46.61 91.26
N ASN A 18 11.89 -45.86 92.11
CA ASN A 18 12.09 -46.21 93.52
C ASN A 18 11.04 -45.51 94.40
N THR A 19 10.73 -46.13 95.54
CA THR A 19 9.86 -45.52 96.57
C THR A 19 8.45 -45.17 96.06
N VAL A 20 7.90 -46.01 95.17
CA VAL A 20 6.53 -45.84 94.67
C VAL A 20 5.53 -46.14 95.78
N ALA A 21 4.69 -45.17 96.13
CA ALA A 21 3.61 -45.37 97.09
C ALA A 21 2.57 -46.35 96.54
N VAL A 22 2.25 -47.39 97.31
CA VAL A 22 1.20 -48.35 97.01
C VAL A 22 0.11 -48.20 98.05
N SER A 23 -1.12 -47.94 97.63
CA SER A 23 -2.29 -47.84 98.51
C SER A 23 -3.36 -48.81 98.03
N ASN A 24 -3.84 -49.69 98.93
CA ASN A 24 -4.82 -50.74 98.62
C ASN A 24 -4.47 -51.60 97.38
N GLY A 25 -3.19 -51.89 97.18
CA GLY A 25 -2.71 -52.71 96.06
C GLY A 25 -2.59 -51.98 94.72
N VAL A 26 -2.85 -50.67 94.67
CA VAL A 26 -2.75 -49.85 93.45
C VAL A 26 -1.62 -48.84 93.59
N PHE A 27 -0.92 -48.60 92.48
CA PHE A 27 0.03 -47.51 92.32
C PHE A 27 -0.19 -46.80 90.98
N THR A 28 0.26 -45.55 90.88
CA THR A 28 0.24 -44.78 89.64
C THR A 28 1.62 -44.19 89.42
N VAL A 29 2.14 -44.35 88.20
CA VAL A 29 3.47 -43.86 87.82
C VAL A 29 3.42 -43.24 86.44
N GLY A 30 4.16 -42.15 86.25
CA GLY A 30 4.46 -41.64 84.92
C GLY A 30 5.56 -42.48 84.29
N LEU A 31 5.31 -42.99 83.08
CA LEU A 31 6.30 -43.72 82.29
C LEU A 31 6.59 -42.93 81.03
N ASP A 32 7.84 -42.54 80.83
CA ASP A 32 8.30 -41.91 79.59
C ASP A 32 9.35 -42.82 78.93
N PHE A 33 9.09 -43.25 77.70
CA PHE A 33 10.01 -44.08 76.92
C PHE A 33 10.66 -43.30 75.77
N GLY A 34 10.38 -41.99 75.66
CA GLY A 34 10.80 -41.12 74.58
C GLY A 34 9.94 -41.23 73.30
N PRO A 35 10.05 -40.25 72.40
CA PRO A 35 9.18 -40.13 71.21
C PRO A 35 9.32 -41.31 70.25
N ASN A 36 10.51 -41.90 70.13
CA ASN A 36 10.77 -43.01 69.21
C ASN A 36 10.12 -44.33 69.64
N ALA A 37 9.73 -44.44 70.91
CA ALA A 37 9.19 -45.66 71.46
C ALA A 37 7.76 -45.92 70.96
N PHE A 38 7.04 -44.87 70.55
CA PHE A 38 5.64 -44.89 70.13
C PHE A 38 5.46 -44.52 68.65
N ASN A 39 5.85 -45.43 67.74
CA ASN A 39 5.76 -45.23 66.28
C ASN A 39 4.45 -45.73 65.64
N GLY A 40 3.40 -45.97 66.44
CA GLY A 40 2.10 -46.47 65.98
C GLY A 40 1.94 -48.00 65.93
N ALA A 41 3.02 -48.78 66.05
CA ALA A 41 2.93 -50.24 66.19
C ALA A 41 2.57 -50.67 67.63
N ASN A 42 2.05 -51.90 67.79
CA ASN A 42 1.72 -52.47 69.11
C ASN A 42 2.93 -52.45 70.05
N ARG A 43 2.69 -52.17 71.34
CA ARG A 43 3.72 -52.16 72.39
C ARG A 43 3.28 -52.96 73.60
N PHE A 44 4.26 -53.46 74.35
CA PHE A 44 4.03 -54.29 75.53
C PHE A 44 4.86 -53.77 76.71
N LEU A 45 4.22 -53.60 77.86
CA LEU A 45 4.86 -53.25 79.12
C LEU A 45 5.25 -54.51 79.89
N GLU A 46 6.54 -54.63 80.15
CA GLU A 46 7.07 -55.56 81.13
C GLU A 46 7.23 -54.83 82.46
N ILE A 47 6.64 -55.37 83.51
CA ILE A 47 6.63 -54.76 84.84
C ILE A 47 7.21 -55.78 85.80
N SER A 48 8.21 -55.36 86.56
CA SER A 48 8.73 -56.15 87.67
C SER A 48 8.64 -55.30 88.95
N ALA A 49 8.19 -55.89 90.05
CA ALA A 49 7.96 -55.18 91.31
C ALA A 49 8.62 -55.90 92.50
N ARG A 50 8.96 -55.15 93.56
CA ARG A 50 9.44 -55.70 94.84
C ARG A 50 9.01 -54.79 96.00
N LEU A 51 9.06 -55.30 97.22
CA LEU A 51 8.88 -54.50 98.44
C LEU A 51 10.04 -53.50 98.61
N SER A 52 9.73 -52.36 99.24
CA SER A 52 10.74 -51.37 99.60
C SER A 52 11.68 -51.93 100.68
N GLY A 53 12.98 -51.65 100.56
CA GLY A 53 13.97 -52.02 101.58
C GLY A 53 14.65 -53.39 101.41
N GLY A 54 14.32 -54.21 100.40
CA GLY A 54 15.08 -55.43 100.09
C GLY A 54 14.38 -56.44 99.17
N GLY A 55 15.17 -57.32 98.52
CA GLY A 55 14.69 -58.39 97.62
C GLY A 55 14.97 -58.15 96.13
N SER A 56 14.90 -59.22 95.32
CA SER A 56 14.95 -59.12 93.85
C SER A 56 13.59 -58.70 93.28
N PHE A 57 13.58 -58.04 92.13
CA PHE A 57 12.33 -57.72 91.44
C PHE A 57 11.64 -59.00 90.95
N THR A 58 10.36 -59.15 91.26
CA THR A 58 9.49 -60.22 90.73
C THR A 58 8.83 -59.74 89.45
N LEU A 59 9.01 -60.48 88.36
CA LEU A 59 8.39 -60.20 87.07
C LEU A 59 6.87 -60.49 87.13
N LEU A 60 6.06 -59.54 86.68
CA LEU A 60 4.61 -59.69 86.54
C LEU A 60 4.30 -60.17 85.11
N THR A 61 3.89 -61.43 84.97
CA THR A 61 3.52 -62.03 83.69
C THR A 61 1.99 -62.18 83.56
N PRO A 62 1.42 -62.04 82.34
CA PRO A 62 2.07 -61.67 81.07
C PRO A 62 2.28 -60.15 80.91
N ARG A 63 3.11 -59.74 79.94
CA ARG A 63 3.29 -58.32 79.59
C ARG A 63 1.96 -57.70 79.16
N GLN A 64 1.72 -56.47 79.55
CA GLN A 64 0.48 -55.76 79.24
C GLN A 64 0.59 -55.05 77.89
N GLN A 65 -0.36 -55.31 76.97
CA GLN A 65 -0.40 -54.64 75.67
C GLN A 65 -0.89 -53.19 75.79
N ILE A 66 -0.19 -52.27 75.13
CA ILE A 66 -0.64 -50.92 74.83
C ILE A 66 -1.10 -50.91 73.37
N THR A 67 -2.40 -50.67 73.16
CA THR A 67 -2.99 -50.50 71.82
C THR A 67 -2.81 -49.06 71.33
N SER A 68 -2.56 -48.86 70.04
CA SER A 68 -2.55 -47.51 69.45
C SER A 68 -3.95 -46.89 69.51
N THR A 69 -4.03 -45.61 69.89
CA THR A 69 -5.29 -44.84 69.78
C THR A 69 -5.46 -44.33 68.34
N PRO A 70 -6.68 -43.98 67.89
CA PRO A 70 -6.91 -43.50 66.51
C PRO A 70 -6.02 -42.30 66.12
N TYR A 71 -5.65 -41.45 67.07
CA TYR A 71 -4.74 -40.32 66.85
C TYR A 71 -3.30 -40.77 66.52
N ALA A 72 -2.84 -41.92 67.02
CA ALA A 72 -1.51 -42.45 66.70
C ALA A 72 -1.43 -42.96 65.24
N VAL A 73 -2.52 -43.49 64.67
CA VAL A 73 -2.58 -43.92 63.25
C VAL A 73 -2.45 -42.71 62.31
N ARG A 74 -3.03 -41.56 62.67
CA ARG A 74 -2.87 -40.31 61.89
C ARG A 74 -1.41 -39.84 61.83
N SER A 75 -0.60 -40.12 62.86
CA SER A 75 0.82 -39.76 62.88
C SER A 75 1.64 -40.58 61.86
N THR A 76 1.26 -41.82 61.57
CA THR A 76 1.87 -42.62 60.48
C THR A 76 1.60 -41.98 59.11
N SER A 77 0.38 -41.48 58.87
CA SER A 77 0.04 -40.77 57.63
C SER A 77 0.75 -39.42 57.50
N ALA A 78 0.99 -38.72 58.62
CA ALA A 78 1.74 -37.46 58.62
C ALA A 78 3.23 -37.67 58.26
N GLY A 79 3.88 -38.71 58.80
CA GLY A 79 5.26 -39.05 58.44
C GLY A 79 5.43 -39.38 56.95
N ASN A 80 4.43 -40.03 56.33
CA ASN A 80 4.42 -40.27 54.88
C ASN A 80 4.29 -38.98 54.05
N ALA A 81 3.69 -37.92 54.61
CA ALA A 81 3.57 -36.62 53.95
C ALA A 81 4.87 -35.81 54.04
N ASP A 82 5.57 -35.87 55.17
CA ASP A 82 6.83 -35.14 55.40
C ASP A 82 7.97 -35.61 54.47
N THR A 83 7.97 -36.89 54.08
CA THR A 83 9.01 -37.47 53.19
C THR A 83 8.55 -37.61 51.73
N ALA A 84 7.48 -36.94 51.32
CA ALA A 84 6.93 -37.06 49.96
C ALA A 84 7.81 -36.35 48.92
N THR A 85 8.72 -37.09 48.28
CA THR A 85 9.67 -36.56 47.28
C THR A 85 9.04 -36.33 45.89
N ASN A 86 7.87 -36.91 45.57
CA ASN A 86 7.26 -36.83 44.22
C ASN A 86 5.78 -36.42 44.20
N ALA A 87 5.43 -35.66 43.15
CA ALA A 87 4.14 -34.99 42.93
C ALA A 87 2.92 -35.92 42.74
N THR A 88 3.10 -37.23 42.59
CA THR A 88 1.99 -38.17 42.36
C THR A 88 0.97 -38.20 43.51
N ASN A 89 1.40 -37.89 44.74
CA ASN A 89 0.54 -37.91 45.92
C ASN A 89 0.01 -36.51 46.32
N ALA A 90 0.46 -35.43 45.65
CA ALA A 90 0.03 -34.05 45.90
C ALA A 90 -1.15 -33.64 45.00
N ALA A 91 -2.09 -34.55 44.75
CA ALA A 91 -3.18 -34.40 43.78
C ALA A 91 -4.12 -33.19 44.04
N THR A 92 -4.06 -32.57 45.23
CA THR A 92 -4.89 -31.41 45.61
C THR A 92 -4.17 -30.06 45.51
N ALA A 93 -2.88 -30.02 45.13
CA ALA A 93 -2.19 -28.75 44.90
C ALA A 93 -2.64 -28.14 43.56
N THR A 94 -3.23 -26.94 43.58
CA THR A 94 -3.71 -26.23 42.38
C THR A 94 -2.66 -26.14 41.26
N ASN A 95 -1.39 -25.94 41.62
CA ASN A 95 -0.29 -25.88 40.65
C ASN A 95 -0.03 -27.23 39.95
N ALA A 96 -0.28 -28.36 40.62
CA ALA A 96 -0.12 -29.70 40.04
C ALA A 96 -1.22 -30.03 39.01
N THR A 97 -2.44 -29.52 39.23
CA THR A 97 -3.58 -29.70 38.30
C THR A 97 -3.52 -28.78 37.10
N GLN A 98 -3.06 -27.54 37.26
CA GLN A 98 -2.91 -26.57 36.15
C GLN A 98 -1.89 -27.00 35.09
N LEU A 99 -0.92 -27.84 35.45
CA LEU A 99 0.11 -28.37 34.54
C LEU A 99 -0.10 -29.86 34.19
N GLY A 100 -1.27 -30.45 34.50
CA GLY A 100 -1.56 -31.85 34.16
C GLY A 100 -0.62 -32.88 34.80
N GLY A 101 -0.02 -32.57 35.96
CA GLY A 101 0.98 -33.42 36.62
C GLY A 101 2.35 -33.44 35.93
N ILE A 102 2.53 -32.63 34.88
CA ILE A 102 3.79 -32.49 34.15
C ILE A 102 4.61 -31.36 34.78
N ALA A 103 5.91 -31.59 34.99
CA ALA A 103 6.80 -30.58 35.54
C ALA A 103 6.84 -29.32 34.65
N ALA A 104 6.88 -28.13 35.27
CA ALA A 104 6.95 -26.85 34.57
C ALA A 104 8.12 -26.80 33.55
N SER A 105 9.20 -27.54 33.79
CA SER A 105 10.35 -27.69 32.89
C SER A 105 10.02 -28.30 31.51
N GLN A 106 8.86 -28.94 31.34
CA GLN A 106 8.41 -29.42 30.04
C GLN A 106 7.64 -28.36 29.23
N TYR A 107 7.07 -27.35 29.89
CA TYR A 107 6.37 -26.23 29.24
C TYR A 107 7.25 -24.98 29.10
N VAL A 108 8.13 -24.77 30.08
CA VAL A 108 9.15 -23.73 30.11
C VAL A 108 10.47 -24.41 30.40
N GLN A 109 11.21 -24.75 29.34
CA GLN A 109 12.59 -25.18 29.49
C GLN A 109 13.41 -23.96 29.96
N THR A 110 13.74 -23.87 31.25
CA THR A 110 14.63 -22.78 31.75
C THR A 110 16.09 -23.01 31.36
N ASN A 111 16.40 -24.23 30.91
CA ASN A 111 17.62 -24.65 30.25
C ASN A 111 17.45 -24.74 28.72
N ASP A 112 16.36 -24.20 28.17
CA ASP A 112 16.24 -24.03 26.73
C ASP A 112 17.31 -23.04 26.31
N SER A 113 18.35 -23.53 25.62
CA SER A 113 19.35 -22.66 25.02
C SER A 113 18.71 -21.67 24.06
N ARG A 114 17.51 -21.97 23.55
CA ARG A 114 16.67 -21.09 22.74
C ARG A 114 16.14 -19.84 23.43
N LEU A 115 16.16 -19.80 24.77
CA LEU A 115 15.66 -18.73 25.61
C LEU A 115 16.78 -17.95 26.32
N SER A 116 18.03 -18.43 26.27
CA SER A 116 19.19 -17.80 26.94
C SER A 116 20.45 -17.64 26.05
N ASP A 117 20.48 -18.23 24.86
CA ASP A 117 21.53 -18.11 23.84
C ASP A 117 20.86 -17.87 22.47
N ALA A 118 21.49 -17.07 21.62
CA ALA A 118 21.02 -16.80 20.27
C ALA A 118 21.09 -18.08 19.44
N ARG A 119 20.00 -18.87 19.46
CA ARG A 119 19.76 -19.92 18.46
C ARG A 119 20.20 -19.43 17.10
N SER A 120 20.94 -20.26 16.37
CA SER A 120 20.98 -20.10 14.92
C SER A 120 19.52 -20.05 14.41
N PRO A 121 19.12 -18.93 13.82
CA PRO A 121 19.99 -17.87 13.33
C PRO A 121 20.30 -16.78 14.39
N THR A 122 21.60 -16.57 14.67
CA THR A 122 22.10 -15.61 15.66
C THR A 122 21.71 -14.17 15.35
N ALA A 123 21.87 -13.23 16.30
CA ALA A 123 21.68 -11.81 16.04
C ALA A 123 22.55 -11.36 14.83
N GLY A 124 21.93 -10.78 13.80
CA GLY A 124 22.61 -10.43 12.54
C GLY A 124 22.63 -11.52 11.45
N SER A 125 22.07 -12.70 11.70
CA SER A 125 21.95 -13.74 10.67
C SER A 125 20.98 -13.38 9.54
N ALA A 126 21.28 -13.85 8.33
CA ALA A 126 20.46 -13.65 7.12
C ALA A 126 19.21 -14.55 7.04
N ASN A 127 19.05 -15.53 7.93
CA ASN A 127 17.90 -16.45 7.90
C ASN A 127 16.60 -15.80 8.42
N TYR A 128 16.64 -14.57 8.94
CA TYR A 128 15.48 -13.79 9.30
C TYR A 128 15.73 -12.30 9.09
N ILE A 129 14.64 -11.59 8.76
CA ILE A 129 14.65 -10.14 8.64
C ILE A 129 14.57 -9.52 10.03
N GLN A 130 15.36 -8.48 10.26
CA GLN A 130 15.58 -7.85 11.57
C GLN A 130 15.16 -6.39 11.50
N ASN A 131 14.45 -5.93 12.53
CA ASN A 131 14.05 -4.53 12.64
C ASN A 131 15.26 -3.68 13.07
N ARG A 132 15.96 -3.10 12.09
CA ARG A 132 17.16 -2.26 12.26
C ARG A 132 17.15 -1.15 11.22
N THR A 133 17.93 -0.10 11.47
CA THR A 133 18.07 1.04 10.53
C THR A 133 19.12 0.81 9.45
N SER A 134 20.04 -0.12 9.65
CA SER A 134 21.03 -0.54 8.64
C SER A 134 20.47 -1.65 7.76
N GLN A 135 20.62 -1.54 6.44
CA GLN A 135 20.27 -2.60 5.50
C GLN A 135 21.03 -3.90 5.81
N GLN A 136 20.32 -5.02 5.91
CA GLN A 136 20.93 -6.34 6.01
C GLN A 136 21.44 -6.79 4.64
N SER A 137 22.69 -7.23 4.56
CA SER A 137 23.28 -7.74 3.32
C SER A 137 22.71 -9.11 2.94
N SER A 138 22.47 -9.33 1.65
CA SER A 138 22.10 -10.64 1.07
C SER A 138 20.83 -11.28 1.64
N THR A 139 19.89 -10.49 2.15
CA THR A 139 18.59 -10.95 2.68
C THR A 139 17.45 -10.68 1.71
N ASN A 140 16.51 -11.63 1.59
CA ASN A 140 15.27 -11.48 0.82
C ASN A 140 14.05 -11.39 1.75
N PHE A 141 13.03 -10.64 1.32
CA PHE A 141 11.73 -10.60 1.97
C PHE A 141 10.68 -11.15 1.00
N ASN A 142 10.28 -12.41 1.18
CA ASN A 142 9.30 -13.09 0.32
C ASN A 142 8.12 -13.56 1.19
N ILE A 143 6.95 -12.95 0.99
CA ILE A 143 5.73 -13.22 1.74
C ILE A 143 4.64 -13.65 0.76
N ALA A 144 3.97 -14.77 1.02
CA ALA A 144 2.87 -15.28 0.19
C ALA A 144 1.53 -14.55 0.39
N GLY A 145 1.38 -13.85 1.53
CA GLY A 145 0.22 -13.01 1.84
C GLY A 145 0.43 -11.52 1.55
N ASN A 146 -0.41 -10.68 2.18
CA ASN A 146 -0.32 -9.23 2.04
C ASN A 146 0.64 -8.62 3.07
N GLY A 147 1.35 -7.55 2.70
CA GLY A 147 2.17 -6.73 3.60
C GLY A 147 1.64 -5.31 3.70
N THR A 148 1.82 -4.67 4.86
CA THR A 148 1.54 -3.24 5.07
C THR A 148 2.77 -2.59 5.69
N ALA A 149 3.25 -1.50 5.08
CA ALA A 149 4.33 -0.70 5.63
C ALA A 149 3.75 0.62 6.15
N GLY A 150 3.98 0.92 7.44
CA GLY A 150 3.55 2.20 8.04
C GLY A 150 4.47 3.38 7.73
N GLY A 151 5.56 3.15 7.00
CA GLY A 151 6.53 4.16 6.59
C GLY A 151 6.90 4.03 5.11
N ASN A 152 8.04 4.58 4.72
CA ASN A 152 8.51 4.52 3.34
C ASN A 152 8.89 3.09 2.95
N LEU A 153 8.41 2.63 1.79
CA LEU A 153 8.95 1.46 1.12
C LEU A 153 10.10 1.90 0.21
N THR A 154 11.34 1.62 0.60
CA THR A 154 12.54 1.95 -0.18
C THR A 154 13.17 0.69 -0.75
N GLY A 155 13.55 0.71 -2.02
CA GLY A 155 14.19 -0.41 -2.71
C GLY A 155 14.68 0.03 -4.10
N GLY A 156 15.13 -0.94 -4.91
CA GLY A 156 15.42 -0.68 -6.32
C GLY A 156 14.12 -0.55 -7.13
N ASN A 157 13.92 -1.46 -8.07
CA ASN A 157 12.69 -1.47 -8.88
C ASN A 157 11.51 -2.03 -8.08
N LEU A 158 10.36 -1.34 -8.14
CA LEU A 158 9.08 -1.90 -7.71
C LEU A 158 8.40 -2.58 -8.91
N ILE A 159 8.29 -3.91 -8.86
CA ILE A 159 7.60 -4.72 -9.87
C ILE A 159 6.30 -5.23 -9.28
N THR A 160 5.17 -4.84 -9.86
CA THR A 160 3.84 -5.28 -9.43
C THR A 160 3.14 -6.04 -10.56
N THR A 161 2.41 -7.09 -10.21
CA THR A 161 1.49 -7.80 -11.12
C THR A 161 0.07 -7.24 -11.08
N GLY A 162 -0.23 -6.44 -10.06
CA GLY A 162 -1.51 -5.74 -9.87
C GLY A 162 -1.36 -4.22 -9.87
N SER A 163 -2.44 -3.55 -9.49
CA SER A 163 -2.51 -2.09 -9.45
C SER A 163 -1.59 -1.47 -8.38
N VAL A 164 -1.10 -0.27 -8.66
CA VAL A 164 -0.37 0.58 -7.70
C VAL A 164 -1.24 1.78 -7.38
N GLY A 165 -1.52 1.99 -6.09
CA GLY A 165 -2.40 3.06 -5.62
C GLY A 165 -1.69 4.05 -4.70
N ILE A 166 -1.95 5.35 -4.89
CA ILE A 166 -1.54 6.41 -3.97
C ILE A 166 -2.80 7.10 -3.45
N GLY A 167 -3.06 6.96 -2.15
CA GLY A 167 -4.24 7.55 -1.50
C GLY A 167 -5.56 6.92 -1.91
N THR A 168 -5.56 5.70 -2.49
CA THR A 168 -6.76 4.98 -2.93
C THR A 168 -6.95 3.67 -2.18
N ALA A 169 -8.21 3.34 -1.91
CA ALA A 169 -8.64 2.03 -1.41
C ALA A 169 -9.42 1.22 -2.47
N SER A 170 -9.75 1.83 -3.62
CA SER A 170 -10.53 1.21 -4.68
C SER A 170 -9.99 1.61 -6.06
N PHE A 171 -9.72 0.62 -6.90
CA PHE A 171 -9.19 0.83 -8.25
C PHE A 171 -10.31 0.92 -9.27
N LEU A 172 -10.29 1.98 -10.07
CA LEU A 172 -11.32 2.19 -11.10
C LEU A 172 -11.15 1.26 -12.30
N ARG A 173 -9.89 0.98 -12.66
CA ARG A 173 -9.51 0.23 -13.86
C ARG A 173 -8.30 -0.65 -13.58
N PRO A 174 -8.45 -1.78 -12.87
CA PRO A 174 -7.33 -2.68 -12.61
C PRO A 174 -6.94 -3.48 -13.87
N PRO A 175 -5.64 -3.74 -14.12
CA PRO A 175 -4.49 -3.18 -13.39
C PRO A 175 -4.20 -1.74 -13.81
N SER A 176 -3.90 -0.85 -12.86
CA SER A 176 -3.50 0.54 -13.15
C SER A 176 -2.56 1.11 -12.10
N LEU A 177 -1.84 2.17 -12.48
CA LEU A 177 -1.34 3.15 -11.52
C LEU A 177 -2.44 4.18 -11.29
N GLN A 178 -2.86 4.41 -10.05
CA GLN A 178 -3.88 5.38 -9.67
C GLN A 178 -3.38 6.28 -8.53
N ILE A 179 -3.59 7.59 -8.68
CA ILE A 179 -3.35 8.61 -7.64
C ILE A 179 -4.69 9.28 -7.35
N GLY A 180 -5.10 9.32 -6.09
CA GLY A 180 -6.36 9.94 -5.64
C GLY A 180 -7.40 8.93 -5.15
N ALA A 181 -8.23 9.36 -4.19
CA ALA A 181 -9.10 8.48 -3.39
C ALA A 181 -10.35 7.96 -4.12
N ASP A 182 -10.87 8.69 -5.11
CA ASP A 182 -12.07 8.33 -5.85
C ASP A 182 -12.07 8.86 -7.30
N ILE A 183 -13.16 8.58 -8.04
CA ILE A 183 -13.33 8.90 -9.47
C ILE A 183 -13.15 10.37 -9.81
N ASN A 184 -13.41 11.27 -8.87
CA ASN A 184 -13.45 12.70 -9.16
C ASN A 184 -12.02 13.26 -9.18
N ALA A 185 -11.13 12.78 -8.31
CA ALA A 185 -9.77 13.31 -8.16
C ALA A 185 -8.66 12.40 -8.70
N ALA A 186 -8.99 11.44 -9.56
CA ALA A 186 -8.05 10.41 -9.99
C ALA A 186 -7.17 10.85 -11.17
N PHE A 187 -5.85 10.66 -11.05
CA PHE A 187 -4.94 10.50 -12.19
C PHE A 187 -4.62 9.02 -12.33
N THR A 188 -4.79 8.46 -13.53
CA THR A 188 -4.57 7.04 -13.78
C THR A 188 -3.73 6.78 -15.03
N VAL A 189 -2.90 5.73 -14.97
CA VAL A 189 -2.27 5.11 -16.13
C VAL A 189 -2.74 3.66 -16.19
N SER A 190 -3.40 3.27 -17.28
CA SER A 190 -4.06 1.97 -17.39
C SER A 190 -3.89 1.38 -18.80
N PRO A 191 -3.97 0.04 -18.96
CA PRO A 191 -3.96 -0.59 -20.28
C PRO A 191 -5.21 -0.21 -21.09
N SER A 192 -5.21 -0.61 -22.35
CA SER A 192 -6.36 -0.44 -23.23
C SER A 192 -7.40 -1.53 -23.02
N ASP A 193 -8.64 -1.22 -23.42
CA ASP A 193 -9.74 -2.19 -23.38
C ASP A 193 -9.75 -3.06 -24.67
N SER A 194 -9.02 -2.64 -25.71
CA SER A 194 -8.92 -3.34 -26.99
C SER A 194 -7.71 -2.91 -27.83
N THR A 195 -7.22 -3.82 -28.67
CA THR A 195 -6.28 -3.56 -29.78
C THR A 195 -6.92 -2.65 -30.83
N PRO A 196 -6.21 -1.68 -31.44
CA PRO A 196 -4.75 -1.44 -31.39
C PRO A 196 -4.29 -0.42 -30.35
N ASN A 197 -5.15 -0.03 -29.40
CA ASN A 197 -4.76 0.95 -28.38
C ASN A 197 -3.78 0.29 -27.40
N ALA A 198 -2.74 1.01 -26.96
CA ALA A 198 -1.76 0.48 -26.00
C ALA A 198 -2.18 0.72 -24.54
N GLY A 199 -2.94 1.79 -24.28
CA GLY A 199 -3.33 2.21 -22.94
C GLY A 199 -3.73 3.68 -22.91
N TYR A 200 -3.93 4.19 -21.70
CA TYR A 200 -4.43 5.54 -21.48
C TYR A 200 -3.78 6.17 -20.25
N VAL A 201 -3.55 7.48 -20.34
CA VAL A 201 -3.36 8.38 -19.20
C VAL A 201 -4.67 9.14 -19.04
N ARG A 202 -5.34 9.02 -17.89
CA ARG A 202 -6.65 9.64 -17.65
C ARG A 202 -6.64 10.52 -16.42
N PHE A 203 -7.38 11.61 -16.49
CA PHE A 203 -7.63 12.51 -15.38
C PHE A 203 -8.99 13.19 -15.58
N GLY A 204 -9.60 13.62 -14.48
CA GLY A 204 -10.86 14.35 -14.49
C GLY A 204 -12.10 13.50 -14.77
N ASP A 205 -13.24 14.14 -14.60
CA ASP A 205 -14.59 13.57 -14.62
C ASP A 205 -15.59 14.45 -15.42
N ASN A 206 -15.07 15.40 -16.21
CA ASN A 206 -15.81 16.41 -16.97
C ASN A 206 -16.48 17.50 -16.09
N THR A 207 -16.00 17.70 -14.85
CA THR A 207 -16.42 18.82 -13.97
C THR A 207 -15.47 20.01 -14.00
N GLY A 208 -14.47 20.02 -14.89
CA GLY A 208 -13.56 21.16 -15.10
C GLY A 208 -12.14 20.93 -14.60
N TRP A 209 -11.72 19.67 -14.46
CA TRP A 209 -10.36 19.31 -14.08
C TRP A 209 -9.34 19.74 -15.11
N LYS A 210 -8.12 20.00 -14.61
CA LYS A 210 -7.00 20.46 -15.42
C LYS A 210 -5.75 19.67 -15.08
N LEU A 211 -5.09 19.13 -16.09
CA LEU A 211 -3.72 18.65 -16.00
C LEU A 211 -2.78 19.74 -16.51
N HIS A 212 -1.93 20.25 -15.62
CA HIS A 212 -0.94 21.26 -15.96
C HIS A 212 0.45 20.65 -16.11
N PHE A 213 1.15 21.04 -17.16
CA PHE A 213 2.61 20.91 -17.27
C PHE A 213 3.20 22.28 -16.94
N ALA A 214 3.97 22.35 -15.86
CA ALA A 214 4.45 23.61 -15.31
C ALA A 214 5.92 23.51 -14.90
N ARG A 215 6.60 24.66 -14.89
CA ARG A 215 7.94 24.77 -14.29
C ARG A 215 7.84 24.82 -12.77
N SER A 216 8.79 24.20 -12.07
CA SER A 216 8.79 24.15 -10.60
C SER A 216 9.16 25.49 -9.96
N ARG A 217 9.92 26.35 -10.67
CA ARG A 217 10.43 27.65 -10.22
C ARG A 217 10.55 28.58 -11.44
N GLU A 218 10.49 29.89 -11.23
CA GLU A 218 10.66 30.90 -12.30
C GLU A 218 12.12 31.33 -12.52
N THR A 219 13.00 31.10 -11.56
CA THR A 219 14.40 31.54 -11.63
C THR A 219 15.35 30.36 -11.85
N THR A 220 16.39 30.61 -12.65
CA THR A 220 17.45 29.66 -12.99
C THR A 220 18.69 29.78 -12.08
N VAL A 221 18.68 30.67 -11.07
CA VAL A 221 19.85 30.90 -10.24
C VAL A 221 20.11 29.71 -9.30
N ALA A 222 21.36 29.25 -9.26
CA ALA A 222 21.83 28.21 -8.36
C ALA A 222 21.58 28.60 -6.90
N GLY A 223 20.84 27.76 -6.17
CA GLY A 223 20.32 28.04 -4.83
C GLY A 223 18.79 28.04 -4.75
N GLY A 224 18.12 28.19 -5.90
CA GLY A 224 16.69 27.92 -6.11
C GLY A 224 15.74 28.98 -5.51
N GLY A 225 15.05 29.75 -6.36
CA GLY A 225 13.95 30.63 -5.91
C GLY A 225 12.69 29.87 -5.49
N THR A 226 11.71 30.52 -4.88
CA THR A 226 10.50 29.87 -4.32
C THR A 226 9.84 28.88 -5.29
N LEU A 227 9.36 27.74 -4.77
CA LEU A 227 8.56 26.80 -5.55
C LEU A 227 7.28 27.48 -6.03
N ASN A 228 6.95 27.25 -7.29
CA ASN A 228 5.71 27.71 -7.88
C ASN A 228 4.52 27.03 -7.18
N THR A 229 3.45 27.81 -6.99
CA THR A 229 2.17 27.35 -6.45
C THR A 229 1.02 27.83 -7.35
N GLY A 230 -0.12 27.15 -7.26
CA GLY A 230 -1.28 27.43 -8.12
C GLY A 230 -0.94 27.28 -9.60
N THR A 231 -1.30 28.27 -10.40
CA THR A 231 -1.07 28.30 -11.87
C THR A 231 0.20 29.03 -12.28
N THR A 232 1.06 29.41 -11.33
CA THR A 232 2.33 30.07 -11.64
C THR A 232 3.24 29.10 -12.41
N GLY A 233 3.81 29.55 -13.52
CA GLY A 233 4.73 28.73 -14.31
C GLY A 233 4.08 27.67 -15.20
N VAL A 234 2.75 27.69 -15.37
CA VAL A 234 2.05 26.79 -16.30
C VAL A 234 2.53 27.05 -17.74
N LEU A 235 2.98 25.98 -18.39
CA LEU A 235 3.43 25.96 -19.79
C LEU A 235 2.35 25.41 -20.72
N MET A 236 1.70 24.32 -20.29
CA MET A 236 0.63 23.66 -21.02
C MET A 236 -0.47 23.24 -20.04
N THR A 237 -1.70 23.31 -20.50
CA THR A 237 -2.89 22.88 -19.77
C THR A 237 -3.71 21.96 -20.65
N ILE A 238 -4.18 20.84 -20.11
CA ILE A 238 -5.20 20.01 -20.74
C ILE A 238 -6.39 20.02 -19.80
N GLN A 239 -7.53 20.50 -20.28
CA GLN A 239 -8.80 20.45 -19.57
C GLN A 239 -9.52 19.13 -19.86
N ASP A 240 -10.26 18.61 -18.89
CA ASP A 240 -11.05 17.38 -19.03
C ASP A 240 -12.20 17.49 -20.05
N ASN A 241 -12.59 18.71 -20.43
CA ASN A 241 -13.49 19.00 -21.56
C ASN A 241 -12.81 18.87 -22.95
N GLY A 242 -11.51 18.57 -22.98
CA GLY A 242 -10.71 18.38 -24.19
C GLY A 242 -10.11 19.65 -24.80
N ASN A 243 -10.13 20.78 -24.09
CA ASN A 243 -9.39 21.97 -24.50
C ASN A 243 -7.92 21.88 -24.06
N VAL A 244 -7.01 22.22 -24.97
CA VAL A 244 -5.57 22.27 -24.74
C VAL A 244 -5.09 23.71 -24.83
N GLY A 245 -4.38 24.16 -23.81
CA GLY A 245 -3.76 25.47 -23.73
C GLY A 245 -2.25 25.37 -23.77
N ILE A 246 -1.57 26.20 -24.55
CA ILE A 246 -0.11 26.41 -24.49
C ILE A 246 0.12 27.87 -24.11
N GLY A 247 0.82 28.12 -23.01
CA GLY A 247 1.02 29.45 -22.44
C GLY A 247 -0.23 30.03 -21.76
N THR A 248 -1.29 29.25 -21.55
CA THR A 248 -2.51 29.67 -20.84
C THR A 248 -3.05 28.57 -19.91
N PRO A 249 -3.43 28.90 -18.66
CA PRO A 249 -4.10 27.98 -17.75
C PRO A 249 -5.62 27.83 -18.00
N SER A 250 -6.19 28.65 -18.89
CA SER A 250 -7.64 28.71 -19.14
C SER A 250 -7.92 28.79 -20.65
N PRO A 251 -7.65 27.71 -21.41
CA PRO A 251 -7.86 27.71 -22.86
C PRO A 251 -9.34 27.85 -23.21
N GLN A 252 -9.65 28.81 -24.08
CA GLN A 252 -11.03 29.15 -24.49
C GLN A 252 -11.51 28.43 -25.76
N ALA A 253 -10.61 27.70 -26.42
CA ALA A 253 -10.90 26.88 -27.59
C ALA A 253 -10.23 25.50 -27.44
N ARG A 254 -10.53 24.58 -28.37
CA ARG A 254 -9.92 23.24 -28.40
C ARG A 254 -8.39 23.28 -28.36
N LEU A 255 -7.79 24.25 -29.05
CA LEU A 255 -6.38 24.59 -28.95
C LEU A 255 -6.26 26.12 -28.82
N ASP A 256 -5.74 26.59 -27.70
CA ASP A 256 -5.47 28.01 -27.41
C ASP A 256 -3.96 28.16 -27.14
N VAL A 257 -3.26 28.85 -28.04
CA VAL A 257 -1.81 29.07 -27.94
C VAL A 257 -1.54 30.55 -27.73
N ARG A 258 -0.86 30.89 -26.63
CA ARG A 258 -0.36 32.24 -26.35
C ARG A 258 1.07 32.36 -26.85
N GLY A 259 1.21 32.77 -28.11
CA GLY A 259 2.49 32.94 -28.80
C GLY A 259 2.45 32.43 -30.23
N ASP A 260 3.62 32.31 -30.84
CA ASP A 260 3.76 31.84 -32.21
C ASP A 260 3.51 30.33 -32.35
N VAL A 261 2.80 29.93 -33.41
CA VAL A 261 2.68 28.52 -33.82
C VAL A 261 3.58 28.28 -35.03
N LYS A 262 4.66 27.52 -34.83
CA LYS A 262 5.58 27.11 -35.88
C LYS A 262 5.13 25.82 -36.56
N LEU A 263 5.21 25.78 -37.89
CA LEU A 263 4.81 24.65 -38.74
C LEU A 263 5.97 24.24 -39.68
N GLY A 264 5.85 23.05 -40.26
CA GLY A 264 6.88 22.45 -41.12
C GLY A 264 7.89 21.60 -40.35
N ASN A 265 8.71 20.83 -41.06
CA ASN A 265 9.63 19.86 -40.47
C ASN A 265 10.73 20.48 -39.58
N SER A 266 11.03 21.78 -39.77
CA SER A 266 12.00 22.52 -38.97
C SER A 266 11.43 23.82 -38.38
N GLY A 267 10.10 23.98 -38.35
CA GLY A 267 9.45 25.19 -37.82
C GLY A 267 9.69 26.45 -38.65
N GLN A 268 9.96 26.29 -39.95
CA GLN A 268 10.25 27.39 -40.88
C GLN A 268 9.01 28.25 -41.19
N PHE A 269 7.80 27.71 -40.97
CA PHE A 269 6.55 28.43 -41.25
C PHE A 269 5.89 28.89 -39.96
N PHE A 270 5.12 29.96 -40.02
CA PHE A 270 4.21 30.39 -38.96
C PHE A 270 2.77 30.10 -39.40
N ALA A 271 1.93 29.70 -38.45
CA ALA A 271 0.49 29.73 -38.68
C ALA A 271 0.03 31.19 -38.85
N THR A 272 -0.88 31.43 -39.79
CA THR A 272 -1.55 32.72 -39.91
C THR A 272 -2.50 32.92 -38.73
N SER A 273 -2.54 34.14 -38.18
CA SER A 273 -3.44 34.53 -37.08
C SER A 273 -4.35 35.67 -37.53
N GLY A 274 -5.49 35.81 -36.87
CA GLY A 274 -6.48 36.87 -37.06
C GLY A 274 -7.48 36.87 -35.89
N GLU A 275 -8.20 37.98 -35.70
CA GLU A 275 -9.27 38.06 -34.69
C GLU A 275 -10.48 37.20 -35.08
N GLU A 276 -10.70 37.02 -36.39
CA GLU A 276 -11.77 36.20 -36.94
C GLU A 276 -11.27 34.82 -37.38
N ASN A 277 -12.17 33.83 -37.40
CA ASN A 277 -11.90 32.52 -37.96
C ASN A 277 -11.98 32.56 -39.49
N LEU A 278 -10.87 32.92 -40.12
CA LEU A 278 -10.78 33.10 -41.56
C LEU A 278 -10.29 31.83 -42.28
N ARG A 279 -10.91 31.55 -43.42
CA ARG A 279 -10.44 30.64 -44.44
C ARG A 279 -9.67 31.43 -45.51
N ILE A 280 -8.56 30.87 -45.99
CA ILE A 280 -7.76 31.44 -47.07
C ILE A 280 -7.70 30.43 -48.21
N VAL A 281 -8.09 30.84 -49.41
CA VAL A 281 -7.93 30.06 -50.64
C VAL A 281 -7.14 30.90 -51.62
N ARG A 282 -6.08 30.35 -52.21
CA ARG A 282 -5.34 30.99 -53.30
C ARG A 282 -5.24 30.08 -54.50
N GLY A 283 -5.12 30.69 -55.67
CA GLY A 283 -4.96 29.95 -56.92
C GLY A 283 -4.12 30.71 -57.94
N ARG A 284 -3.59 29.96 -58.91
CA ARG A 284 -3.08 30.46 -60.17
C ARG A 284 -3.79 29.72 -61.30
N VAL A 285 -4.34 30.47 -62.25
CA VAL A 285 -5.12 29.96 -63.38
C VAL A 285 -4.46 30.45 -64.67
N ASP A 286 -4.35 29.59 -65.68
CA ASP A 286 -3.84 29.99 -67.00
C ASP A 286 -4.94 30.64 -67.87
N ALA A 287 -4.56 31.15 -69.04
CA ALA A 287 -5.50 31.80 -69.95
C ALA A 287 -6.63 30.87 -70.46
N ASN A 288 -6.45 29.55 -70.40
CA ASN A 288 -7.47 28.59 -70.82
C ASN A 288 -8.39 28.16 -69.67
N GLY A 289 -8.18 28.66 -68.45
CA GLY A 289 -8.92 28.27 -67.26
C GLY A 289 -8.38 27.03 -66.55
N ASN A 290 -7.19 26.53 -66.91
CA ASN A 290 -6.58 25.41 -66.20
C ASN A 290 -5.96 25.90 -64.88
N ILE A 291 -6.11 25.11 -63.82
CA ILE A 291 -5.49 25.39 -62.52
C ILE A 291 -4.01 25.02 -62.58
N LEU A 292 -3.14 26.02 -62.46
CA LEU A 292 -1.69 25.83 -62.40
C LEU A 292 -1.19 25.60 -60.98
N GLN A 293 -1.80 26.26 -59.98
CA GLN A 293 -1.46 26.11 -58.55
C GLN A 293 -2.68 26.38 -57.66
N GLY A 294 -2.68 25.75 -56.48
CA GLY A 294 -3.74 25.90 -55.48
C GLY A 294 -4.72 24.72 -55.49
N SER A 295 -5.62 24.70 -54.51
CA SER A 295 -6.67 23.68 -54.38
C SER A 295 -7.87 24.26 -53.63
N GLY A 296 -9.00 23.54 -53.62
CA GLY A 296 -10.21 23.97 -52.92
C GLY A 296 -11.14 24.86 -53.73
N PHE A 297 -10.90 24.98 -55.04
CA PHE A 297 -11.74 25.67 -56.01
C PHE A 297 -11.75 24.94 -57.35
N GLN A 298 -12.74 25.27 -58.17
CA GLN A 298 -12.91 24.88 -59.57
C GLN A 298 -12.94 26.13 -60.43
N VAL A 299 -12.58 25.99 -61.71
CA VAL A 299 -12.60 27.06 -62.70
C VAL A 299 -13.51 26.66 -63.84
N SER A 300 -14.35 27.58 -64.30
CA SER A 300 -15.05 27.47 -65.58
C SER A 300 -14.69 28.68 -66.44
N HIS A 301 -14.16 28.43 -67.63
CA HIS A 301 -13.86 29.45 -68.64
C HIS A 301 -14.85 29.27 -69.80
N PHE A 302 -15.81 30.18 -69.91
CA PHE A 302 -16.98 30.02 -70.79
C PHE A 302 -17.02 31.02 -71.94
N ALA A 303 -16.24 32.10 -71.87
CA ALA A 303 -16.02 33.06 -72.94
C ALA A 303 -14.62 33.69 -72.83
N THR A 304 -14.16 34.34 -73.89
CA THR A 304 -12.86 35.02 -73.91
C THR A 304 -12.75 36.02 -72.77
N GLY A 305 -11.70 35.89 -71.96
CA GLY A 305 -11.44 36.77 -70.83
C GLY A 305 -12.36 36.57 -69.63
N GLU A 306 -13.33 35.65 -69.66
CA GLU A 306 -14.33 35.46 -68.58
C GLU A 306 -14.15 34.12 -67.85
N TYR A 307 -13.85 34.20 -66.56
CA TYR A 307 -13.60 33.05 -65.70
C TYR A 307 -14.53 33.06 -64.49
N SER A 308 -15.12 31.92 -64.17
CA SER A 308 -15.87 31.71 -62.92
C SER A 308 -15.07 30.79 -61.99
N ILE A 309 -14.77 31.31 -60.79
CA ILE A 309 -14.13 30.53 -59.72
C ILE A 309 -15.19 30.11 -58.73
N ILE A 310 -15.31 28.80 -58.49
CA ILE A 310 -16.28 28.22 -57.55
C ILE A 310 -15.51 27.48 -56.45
N PHE A 311 -15.75 27.81 -55.19
CA PHE A 311 -15.08 27.11 -54.08
C PHE A 311 -15.71 25.74 -53.83
N ASN A 312 -14.88 24.71 -53.68
CA ASN A 312 -15.33 23.33 -53.40
C ASN A 312 -16.09 23.26 -52.06
N THR A 313 -15.59 24.03 -51.08
CA THR A 313 -16.23 24.30 -49.81
C THR A 313 -16.60 25.79 -49.80
N PRO A 314 -17.88 26.16 -49.65
CA PRO A 314 -18.29 27.56 -49.56
C PRO A 314 -17.65 28.27 -48.36
N PHE A 315 -17.49 29.58 -48.45
CA PHE A 315 -17.29 30.42 -47.27
C PHE A 315 -18.61 30.59 -46.52
N ALA A 316 -18.56 30.84 -45.21
CA ALA A 316 -19.77 31.05 -44.41
C ALA A 316 -20.47 32.40 -44.73
N SER A 317 -19.71 33.37 -45.26
CA SER A 317 -20.20 34.64 -45.79
C SER A 317 -19.28 35.14 -46.92
N ALA A 318 -19.63 36.25 -47.57
CA ALA A 318 -18.91 36.76 -48.72
C ALA A 318 -17.41 36.96 -48.41
N PRO A 319 -16.48 36.31 -49.15
CA PRO A 319 -15.06 36.51 -48.95
C PRO A 319 -14.59 37.82 -49.61
N SER A 320 -13.53 38.41 -49.06
CA SER A 320 -12.74 39.43 -49.76
C SER A 320 -11.83 38.75 -50.77
N VAL A 321 -11.88 39.21 -52.03
CA VAL A 321 -11.10 38.63 -53.13
C VAL A 321 -10.22 39.71 -53.77
N THR A 322 -8.96 39.37 -54.00
CA THR A 322 -8.08 40.14 -54.89
C THR A 322 -7.47 39.20 -55.91
N ALA A 323 -7.27 39.71 -57.13
CA ALA A 323 -6.63 38.98 -58.20
C ALA A 323 -5.66 39.88 -58.98
N THR A 324 -4.65 39.27 -59.57
CA THR A 324 -3.60 39.94 -60.35
C THR A 324 -3.41 39.19 -61.66
N ILE A 325 -3.39 39.89 -62.78
CA ILE A 325 -3.19 39.33 -64.11
C ILE A 325 -1.71 38.96 -64.32
N ASP A 326 -1.45 37.80 -64.94
CA ASP A 326 -0.15 37.41 -65.49
C ASP A 326 0.06 38.10 -66.85
N GLY A 327 0.20 39.42 -66.86
CA GLY A 327 0.33 40.24 -68.09
C GLY A 327 1.78 40.57 -68.45
N ASN A 328 2.08 40.67 -69.76
CA ASN A 328 3.44 40.85 -70.29
C ASN A 328 3.72 42.28 -70.83
N GLY A 329 3.23 43.33 -70.15
CA GLY A 329 3.71 44.71 -70.37
C GLY A 329 2.75 45.75 -70.96
N SER A 330 1.50 45.41 -71.30
CA SER A 330 0.44 46.40 -71.62
C SER A 330 -0.45 46.68 -70.41
N HIS A 331 -1.16 47.82 -70.41
CA HIS A 331 -2.12 48.16 -69.36
C HIS A 331 -3.38 47.29 -69.55
N TRP A 332 -3.70 46.46 -68.56
CA TRP A 332 -4.85 45.55 -68.57
C TRP A 332 -5.61 45.69 -67.26
N ASP A 333 -6.92 45.82 -67.35
CA ASP A 333 -7.78 45.93 -66.18
C ASP A 333 -8.38 44.58 -65.82
N ILE A 334 -8.57 44.35 -64.52
CA ILE A 334 -9.25 43.19 -63.97
C ILE A 334 -10.55 43.62 -63.31
N LEU A 335 -11.68 43.10 -63.79
CA LEU A 335 -12.96 43.23 -63.09
C LEU A 335 -13.14 42.01 -62.19
N ILE A 336 -13.47 42.22 -60.92
CA ILE A 336 -13.82 41.15 -59.99
C ILE A 336 -15.24 41.40 -59.51
N GLN A 337 -16.16 40.50 -59.81
CA GLN A 337 -17.53 40.57 -59.32
C GLN A 337 -17.85 39.33 -58.48
N THR A 338 -18.16 39.53 -57.21
CA THR A 338 -18.63 38.45 -56.32
C THR A 338 -20.14 38.29 -56.43
N TRP A 339 -20.60 37.05 -56.59
CA TRP A 339 -22.03 36.74 -56.58
C TRP A 339 -22.38 35.85 -55.40
N GLU A 340 -23.38 36.27 -54.63
CA GLU A 340 -24.00 35.47 -53.57
C GLU A 340 -24.86 34.37 -54.19
N THR A 341 -24.20 33.26 -54.54
CA THR A 341 -24.84 31.98 -54.86
C THR A 341 -24.44 30.98 -53.77
N ASP A 342 -25.06 29.79 -53.73
CA ASP A 342 -24.80 28.71 -52.74
C ASP A 342 -23.32 28.36 -52.50
N ARG A 343 -22.38 28.82 -53.35
CA ARG A 343 -20.94 28.54 -53.23
C ARG A 343 -20.00 29.75 -53.26
N PHE A 344 -20.51 30.98 -53.38
CA PHE A 344 -19.76 32.20 -53.70
C PHE A 344 -18.87 32.05 -54.94
N ARG A 345 -19.24 32.72 -56.03
CA ARG A 345 -18.40 32.79 -57.25
C ARG A 345 -17.82 34.18 -57.40
N PHE A 346 -16.65 34.29 -58.02
CA PHE A 346 -16.24 35.56 -58.59
C PHE A 346 -15.89 35.42 -60.07
N GLU A 347 -16.31 36.42 -60.83
CA GLU A 347 -16.02 36.55 -62.25
C GLU A 347 -14.81 37.44 -62.44
N ILE A 348 -13.85 36.97 -63.22
CA ILE A 348 -12.72 37.77 -63.68
C ILE A 348 -12.93 38.10 -65.15
N SER A 349 -12.89 39.40 -65.47
CA SER A 349 -12.81 39.88 -66.84
C SER A 349 -11.53 40.67 -67.05
N THR A 350 -10.79 40.33 -68.11
CA THR A 350 -9.56 41.05 -68.48
C THR A 350 -9.73 41.76 -69.82
N TYR A 351 -9.52 43.08 -69.86
CA TYR A 351 -9.83 43.92 -71.03
C TYR A 351 -8.83 45.06 -71.26
N GLU A 352 -8.78 45.57 -72.49
CA GLU A 352 -7.95 46.72 -72.88
C GLU A 352 -8.61 48.05 -72.47
N PRO A 353 -7.95 48.91 -71.67
CA PRO A 353 -8.49 50.21 -71.28
C PRO A 353 -8.71 51.11 -72.49
N GLY A 354 -9.93 51.64 -72.64
CA GLY A 354 -10.27 52.59 -73.71
C GLY A 354 -10.73 51.96 -75.03
N ALA A 355 -10.67 50.63 -75.17
CA ALA A 355 -11.34 49.89 -76.24
C ALA A 355 -12.60 49.22 -75.66
N THR A 356 -13.78 49.83 -75.85
CA THR A 356 -15.04 49.25 -75.38
C THR A 356 -15.27 47.88 -76.00
N GLY A 357 -15.28 46.83 -75.18
CA GLY A 357 -15.71 45.48 -75.57
C GLY A 357 -14.61 44.47 -75.97
N SER A 358 -13.32 44.80 -75.82
CA SER A 358 -12.23 43.86 -76.15
C SER A 358 -11.79 43.07 -74.91
N PHE A 359 -12.48 41.96 -74.63
CA PHE A 359 -12.00 40.98 -73.64
C PHE A 359 -10.87 40.12 -74.21
N HIS A 360 -9.90 39.80 -73.37
CA HIS A 360 -8.76 38.96 -73.72
C HIS A 360 -8.55 37.93 -72.63
N SER A 361 -8.31 36.67 -72.98
CA SER A 361 -7.98 35.62 -72.00
C SER A 361 -6.53 35.76 -71.51
N PHE A 362 -6.35 35.98 -70.21
CA PHE A 362 -5.04 36.01 -69.55
C PHE A 362 -5.00 35.06 -68.36
N GLY A 363 -3.80 34.59 -68.03
CA GLY A 363 -3.60 33.94 -66.74
C GLY A 363 -3.72 34.94 -65.59
N PHE A 364 -4.01 34.46 -64.39
CA PHE A 364 -4.10 35.30 -63.20
C PHE A 364 -3.80 34.51 -61.92
N HIS A 365 -3.43 35.25 -60.89
CA HIS A 365 -3.40 34.79 -59.51
C HIS A 365 -4.57 35.38 -58.75
N PHE A 366 -5.08 34.65 -57.75
CA PHE A 366 -6.04 35.21 -56.81
C PHE A 366 -5.82 34.71 -55.40
N ILE A 367 -6.31 35.48 -54.44
CA ILE A 367 -6.52 35.06 -53.06
C ILE A 367 -7.91 35.50 -52.62
N ALA A 368 -8.61 34.60 -51.96
CA ALA A 368 -9.90 34.81 -51.33
C ALA A 368 -9.74 34.53 -49.83
N VAL A 369 -10.11 35.52 -49.02
CA VAL A 369 -10.09 35.43 -47.55
C VAL A 369 -11.46 35.77 -47.02
N GLY A 370 -12.04 34.90 -46.20
CA GLY A 370 -13.36 35.14 -45.64
C GLY A 370 -13.68 34.19 -44.49
N PRO A 371 -14.79 34.39 -43.78
CA PRO A 371 -15.18 33.56 -42.65
C PRO A 371 -15.33 32.08 -43.03
N ARG A 372 -14.81 31.23 -42.16
CA ARG A 372 -14.76 29.77 -42.35
C ARG A 372 -16.10 29.10 -42.16
#